data_AF-A0A317V748-F1
#
_entry.id   AF-A0A317V748-F1
#
_cell.length_a   1.000
_cell.length_b   1.000
_cell.length_c   1.000
_cell.angle_alpha   90.00
_cell.angle_beta   90.00
_cell.angle_gamma   90.00
#
_symmetry.space_group_name_H-M   'P 1'
#
loop_
_entity.id
_entity.type
_entity.pdbx_description
1 polymer ?
#
loop_
_entity_poly.entity_id
_entity_poly.type
_entity_poly.pdbx_seq_one_letter_code
_entity_poly.pdbx_strand_id
1 'polypeptide(L)'
;MVAGKREGRGGVPLKVVVMSATADMESLTGFFREGFQKTEAGAESESEGKVRDIAACHIKGRQFPVKTIYSPEPVHDFVDAALKVIFQIHYKEPLPGDILVFLTGQETVEALESLINEYATGMDPELPKIQVLPLFAALPQVAQQRVFLPAPHRTRKIILATNIAETSVTVSGVRYVVDCGKAKVKQFRSRLGLDSLLVKPISKGPGQCYRLYTEKDYLALDEVNTPEILRCDLSQALLNMKARGVDDIMGFPFLTRPPRESLEKALLQLLSIDALEETGQISSVGLQIAKLPLTPTLGRVLLAASEFGSSCLLDVIDIISCLSVENIFLNVTSEEKKEQAEVARRDLFRREGDHLTMLSTVQAYAAENTDRKAWAERHLVSHRAMQSVMVRQPCLTSIIHAVNPLRA
;
A
#
# COMPACT_ATOMS: atom_id res chain seq x y z
N MET A 1 8.55 27.16 9.73
CA MET A 1 7.95 26.33 8.66
C MET A 1 6.47 26.68 8.35
N VAL A 2 6.08 27.96 8.27
CA VAL A 2 4.87 28.44 7.55
C VAL A 2 5.22 29.79 6.91
N ALA A 3 6.13 29.76 5.96
CA ALA A 3 6.47 30.90 5.10
C ALA A 3 6.08 30.51 3.68
N GLY A 4 4.86 30.86 3.29
CA GLY A 4 4.42 30.76 1.90
C GLY A 4 4.25 32.17 1.37
N LYS A 5 4.61 32.40 0.10
CA LYS A 5 4.26 33.64 -0.59
C LYS A 5 2.75 33.84 -0.46
N ARG A 6 2.33 35.02 0.01
CA ARG A 6 0.91 35.40 0.16
C ARG A 6 0.27 35.79 -1.18
N GLU A 7 1.06 35.86 -2.24
CA GLU A 7 0.64 36.08 -3.62
C GLU A 7 -0.47 35.09 -4.01
N GLY A 8 -1.57 35.61 -4.55
CA GLY A 8 -2.73 34.81 -4.95
C GLY A 8 -3.63 34.32 -3.81
N ARG A 9 -3.34 34.66 -2.53
CA ARG A 9 -4.12 34.17 -1.36
C ARG A 9 -4.90 35.26 -0.62
N GLY A 10 -5.02 36.47 -1.20
CA GLY A 10 -5.74 37.58 -0.57
C GLY A 10 -5.20 37.95 0.82
N GLY A 11 -3.90 37.75 1.07
CA GLY A 11 -3.28 37.99 2.38
C GLY A 11 -3.48 36.90 3.45
N VAL A 12 -4.23 35.84 3.15
CA VAL A 12 -4.54 34.76 4.12
C VAL A 12 -3.40 33.72 4.18
N PRO A 13 -2.91 33.37 5.39
CA PRO A 13 -1.88 32.34 5.55
C PRO A 13 -2.44 30.92 5.34
N LEU A 14 -1.56 29.99 4.97
CA LEU A 14 -1.90 28.56 4.94
C LEU A 14 -2.22 28.08 6.37
N LYS A 15 -3.31 27.34 6.53
CA LYS A 15 -3.64 26.63 7.77
C LYS A 15 -3.46 25.14 7.55
N VAL A 16 -2.87 24.45 8.53
CA VAL A 16 -2.61 23.00 8.48
C VAL A 16 -3.36 22.36 9.64
N VAL A 17 -4.13 21.31 9.34
CA VAL A 17 -4.82 20.48 10.34
C VAL A 17 -4.25 19.07 10.20
N VAL A 18 -3.61 18.57 11.26
CA VAL A 18 -3.09 17.20 11.31
C VAL A 18 -4.06 16.36 12.12
N MET A 19 -4.64 15.35 11.49
CA MET A 19 -5.55 14.41 12.13
C MET A 19 -4.83 13.07 12.30
N SER A 20 -4.92 12.47 13.47
CA SER A 20 -4.38 11.14 13.72
C SER A 20 -5.26 10.37 14.70
N ALA A 21 -5.39 9.06 14.46
CA ALA A 21 -6.10 8.15 15.35
C ALA A 21 -5.18 7.55 16.43
N THR A 22 -3.88 7.45 16.15
CA THR A 22 -2.92 6.67 16.95
C THR A 22 -1.59 7.38 17.19
N ALA A 23 -1.39 8.58 16.63
CA ALA A 23 -0.13 9.29 16.82
C ALA A 23 -0.02 9.84 18.23
N ASP A 24 1.21 9.82 18.74
CA ASP A 24 1.60 10.54 19.93
C ASP A 24 1.41 12.06 19.70
N MET A 25 0.38 12.60 20.37
CA MET A 25 0.04 14.02 20.31
C MET A 25 1.15 14.90 20.87
N GLU A 26 1.95 14.40 21.84
CA GLU A 26 3.04 15.17 22.43
C GLU A 26 4.19 15.32 21.45
N SER A 27 4.64 14.23 20.82
CA SER A 27 5.67 14.26 19.78
C SER A 27 5.29 15.18 18.62
N LEU A 28 4.06 15.09 18.09
CA LEU A 28 3.58 15.97 17.02
C LEU A 28 3.56 17.44 17.47
N THR A 29 3.04 17.72 18.66
CA THR A 29 2.97 19.09 19.19
C THR A 29 4.38 19.66 19.39
N GLY A 30 5.31 18.85 19.94
CA GLY A 30 6.71 19.20 20.11
C GLY A 30 7.40 19.52 18.79
N PHE A 31 7.22 18.67 17.78
CA PHE A 31 7.75 18.86 16.44
C PHE A 31 7.33 20.19 15.81
N PHE A 32 6.02 20.49 15.85
CA PHE A 32 5.53 21.76 15.31
C PHE A 32 6.04 22.96 16.13
N ARG A 33 6.07 22.86 17.48
CA ARG A 33 6.57 23.93 18.37
C ARG A 33 8.03 24.29 18.04
N GLU A 34 8.90 23.28 17.96
CA GLU A 34 10.32 23.49 17.62
C GLU A 34 10.48 24.14 16.25
N GLY A 35 9.69 23.70 15.27
CA GLY A 35 9.67 24.26 13.92
C GLY A 35 9.20 25.73 13.85
N PHE A 36 8.39 26.20 14.81
CA PHE A 36 8.03 27.62 14.93
C PHE A 36 9.14 28.45 15.60
N GLN A 37 9.71 27.97 16.71
CA GLN A 37 10.76 28.68 17.45
C GLN A 37 12.01 28.95 16.60
N LYS A 38 12.45 27.98 15.79
CA LYS A 38 13.57 28.15 14.85
C LYS A 38 13.33 29.20 13.76
N THR A 39 12.06 29.52 13.46
CA THR A 39 11.73 30.54 12.45
C THR A 39 11.82 31.96 13.03
N GLU A 40 11.54 32.12 14.33
CA GLU A 40 11.62 33.43 15.01
C GLU A 40 13.07 33.82 15.30
N ALA A 41 13.94 32.87 15.64
CA ALA A 41 15.37 33.13 15.87
C ALA A 41 16.16 33.54 14.61
N GLY A 42 15.62 33.33 13.40
CA GLY A 42 16.22 33.76 12.13
C GLY A 42 15.66 35.07 11.57
N ALA A 43 14.66 35.66 12.25
CA ALA A 43 14.07 36.93 11.88
C ALA A 43 14.37 37.93 13.01
N GLU A 44 15.47 38.66 12.90
CA GLU A 44 15.70 39.87 13.70
C GLU A 44 14.62 40.90 13.37
N SER A 45 13.49 40.84 14.08
CA SER A 45 12.47 41.88 14.09
C SER A 45 11.71 41.77 15.40
N GLU A 46 11.98 42.76 16.26
CA GLU A 46 11.25 43.07 17.48
C GLU A 46 9.74 43.09 17.22
N SER A 47 9.06 42.02 17.61
CA SER A 47 7.64 42.07 17.98
C SER A 47 7.36 40.93 18.95
N GLU A 48 7.40 41.26 20.24
CA GLU A 48 6.78 40.46 21.29
C GLU A 48 5.29 40.28 20.96
N GLY A 49 4.91 39.13 20.40
CA GLY A 49 3.56 38.98 19.86
C GLY A 49 3.17 37.56 19.48
N LYS A 50 2.87 36.74 20.50
CA LYS A 50 2.11 35.46 20.44
C LYS A 50 2.63 34.39 19.48
N VAL A 51 3.22 33.34 20.06
CA VAL A 51 3.30 32.00 19.45
C VAL A 51 1.97 31.71 18.76
N ARG A 52 2.00 31.51 17.44
CA ARG A 52 0.81 31.14 16.67
C ARG A 52 0.28 29.81 17.22
N ASP A 53 -0.86 29.89 17.92
CA ASP A 53 -1.47 28.83 18.71
C ASP A 53 -1.51 27.47 17.98
N ILE A 54 -0.61 26.55 18.35
CA ILE A 54 -0.81 25.13 18.07
C ILE A 54 -1.89 24.66 19.03
N ALA A 55 -3.10 24.45 18.52
CA ALA A 55 -4.20 23.88 19.27
C ALA A 55 -4.23 22.37 19.12
N ALA A 56 -4.28 21.65 20.24
CA ALA A 56 -4.53 20.21 20.26
C ALA A 56 -6.00 19.96 20.64
N CYS A 57 -6.70 19.14 19.86
CA CYS A 57 -8.07 18.71 20.15
C CYS A 57 -8.10 17.19 20.23
N HIS A 58 -8.62 16.66 21.34
CA HIS A 58 -8.78 15.23 21.55
C HIS A 58 -10.26 14.84 21.56
N ILE A 59 -10.69 14.11 20.54
CA ILE A 59 -12.05 13.56 20.47
C ILE A 59 -12.03 12.21 21.18
N LYS A 60 -12.64 12.13 22.37
CA LYS A 60 -12.75 10.86 23.10
C LYS A 60 -13.57 9.87 22.26
N GLY A 61 -12.96 8.76 21.87
CA GLY A 61 -13.65 7.66 21.21
C GLY A 61 -14.74 7.07 22.11
N ARG A 62 -15.87 6.69 21.51
CA ARG A 62 -16.88 5.87 22.19
C ARG A 62 -16.46 4.41 22.04
N GLN A 63 -15.61 3.93 22.95
CA GLN A 63 -15.27 2.51 23.01
C GLN A 63 -16.30 1.81 23.89
N PHE A 64 -16.96 0.80 23.33
CA PHE A 64 -17.81 -0.09 24.12
C PHE A 64 -16.93 -1.13 24.80
N PRO A 65 -17.25 -1.59 26.03
CA PRO A 65 -16.53 -2.66 26.67
C PRO A 65 -16.61 -3.92 25.81
N VAL A 66 -15.49 -4.62 25.76
CA VAL A 66 -15.09 -5.44 24.63
C VAL A 66 -14.51 -6.74 25.21
N LYS A 67 -15.05 -7.90 24.83
CA LYS A 67 -14.57 -9.19 25.33
C LYS A 67 -13.48 -9.75 24.41
N THR A 68 -12.29 -9.97 24.96
CA THR A 68 -11.18 -10.59 24.22
C THR A 68 -11.09 -12.07 24.53
N ILE A 69 -10.90 -12.89 23.49
CA ILE A 69 -10.71 -14.33 23.61
C ILE A 69 -9.42 -14.70 22.89
N TYR A 70 -8.52 -15.40 23.55
CA TYR A 70 -7.26 -15.87 22.99
C TYR A 70 -7.33 -17.36 22.66
N SER A 71 -6.54 -17.79 21.67
CA SER A 71 -6.30 -19.21 21.45
C SER A 71 -5.55 -19.79 22.65
N PRO A 72 -5.90 -20.99 23.14
CA PRO A 72 -5.17 -21.64 24.23
C PRO A 72 -3.75 -22.04 23.82
N GLU A 73 -3.54 -22.34 22.53
CA GLU A 73 -2.25 -22.80 21.98
C GLU A 73 -1.89 -22.03 20.69
N PRO A 74 -0.60 -21.96 20.32
CA PRO A 74 -0.17 -21.33 19.07
C PRO A 74 -0.81 -21.98 17.83
N VAL A 75 -1.35 -21.15 16.94
CA VAL A 75 -2.04 -21.61 15.73
C VAL A 75 -1.09 -21.57 14.54
N HIS A 76 -0.89 -22.74 13.90
CA HIS A 76 -0.08 -22.85 12.68
C HIS A 76 -0.86 -22.46 11.42
N ASP A 77 -2.05 -23.03 11.24
CA ASP A 77 -2.97 -22.69 10.15
C ASP A 77 -4.05 -21.72 10.63
N PHE A 78 -3.77 -20.43 10.47
CA PHE A 78 -4.72 -19.39 10.86
C PHE A 78 -5.91 -19.27 9.89
N VAL A 79 -5.84 -19.84 8.68
CA VAL A 79 -6.97 -19.83 7.73
C VAL A 79 -8.03 -20.82 8.21
N ASP A 80 -7.63 -22.05 8.52
CA ASP A 80 -8.53 -23.06 9.11
C ASP A 80 -9.06 -22.63 10.49
N ALA A 81 -8.19 -22.07 11.35
CA ALA A 81 -8.65 -21.56 12.64
C ALA A 81 -9.65 -20.39 12.50
N ALA A 82 -9.42 -19.46 11.56
CA ALA A 82 -10.36 -18.39 11.27
C ALA A 82 -11.70 -18.95 10.80
N LEU A 83 -11.70 -19.93 9.89
CA LEU A 83 -12.91 -20.60 9.41
C LEU A 83 -13.73 -21.17 10.57
N LYS A 84 -13.09 -21.92 11.47
CA LYS A 84 -13.74 -22.51 12.65
C LYS A 84 -14.37 -21.46 13.56
N VAL A 85 -13.64 -20.38 13.85
CA VAL A 85 -14.13 -19.28 14.69
C VAL A 85 -15.28 -18.53 14.03
N ILE A 86 -15.19 -18.25 12.72
CA ILE A 86 -16.25 -17.61 11.94
C ILE A 86 -17.55 -18.39 12.05
N PHE A 87 -17.50 -19.69 11.80
CA PHE A 87 -18.69 -20.54 11.89
C PHE A 87 -19.17 -20.69 13.33
N GLN A 88 -18.28 -20.82 14.31
CA GLN A 88 -18.67 -20.80 15.72
C GLN A 88 -19.47 -19.54 16.08
N ILE A 89 -19.01 -18.36 15.66
CA ILE A 89 -19.72 -17.09 15.85
C ILE A 89 -21.05 -17.11 15.09
N HIS A 90 -21.05 -17.58 13.84
CA HIS A 90 -22.25 -17.61 13.01
C HIS A 90 -23.38 -18.47 13.61
N TYR A 91 -23.04 -19.65 14.14
CA TYR A 91 -24.00 -20.57 14.76
C TYR A 91 -24.46 -20.14 16.16
N LYS A 92 -23.58 -19.58 16.99
CA LYS A 92 -23.86 -19.34 18.42
C LYS A 92 -24.36 -17.93 18.72
N GLU A 93 -23.91 -16.93 17.97
CA GLU A 93 -24.21 -15.54 18.28
C GLU A 93 -25.47 -15.07 17.54
N PRO A 94 -26.33 -14.24 18.16
CA PRO A 94 -27.53 -13.75 17.50
C PRO A 94 -27.23 -12.68 16.43
N LEU A 95 -28.18 -12.47 15.52
CA LEU A 95 -28.20 -11.30 14.64
C LEU A 95 -28.87 -10.09 15.34
N PRO A 96 -28.46 -8.84 15.02
CA PRO A 96 -27.41 -8.46 14.06
C PRO A 96 -25.98 -8.59 14.64
N GLY A 97 -24.99 -8.70 13.77
CA GLY A 97 -23.58 -8.72 14.17
C GLY A 97 -22.66 -9.28 13.10
N ASP A 98 -22.04 -8.37 12.35
CA ASP A 98 -21.13 -8.74 11.27
C ASP A 98 -19.75 -9.11 11.81
N ILE A 99 -19.02 -9.90 11.01
CA ILE A 99 -17.69 -10.42 11.36
C ILE A 99 -16.66 -9.73 10.48
N LEU A 100 -15.62 -9.18 11.09
CA LEU A 100 -14.42 -8.67 10.41
C LEU A 100 -13.25 -9.61 10.70
N VAL A 101 -12.58 -10.09 9.67
CA VAL A 101 -11.47 -11.05 9.78
C VAL A 101 -10.22 -10.40 9.22
N PHE A 102 -9.16 -10.27 10.02
CA PHE A 102 -7.86 -9.79 9.56
C PHE A 102 -7.00 -10.94 9.06
N LEU A 103 -6.55 -10.81 7.81
CA LEU A 103 -5.70 -11.77 7.10
C LEU A 103 -4.47 -11.08 6.50
N THR A 104 -3.48 -11.88 6.10
CA THR A 104 -2.17 -11.35 5.72
C THR A 104 -2.11 -10.78 4.29
N GLY A 105 -2.94 -11.26 3.36
CA GLY A 105 -2.90 -10.83 1.97
C GLY A 105 -3.99 -11.45 1.09
N GLN A 106 -3.98 -11.10 -0.20
CA GLN A 106 -4.98 -11.55 -1.19
C GLN A 106 -5.14 -13.08 -1.20
N GLU A 107 -4.05 -13.85 -1.31
CA GLU A 107 -4.10 -15.31 -1.39
C GLU A 107 -4.84 -15.93 -0.20
N THR A 108 -4.58 -15.46 1.02
CA THR A 108 -5.27 -15.94 2.23
C THR A 108 -6.73 -15.50 2.29
N VAL A 109 -7.05 -14.32 1.74
CA VAL A 109 -8.43 -13.81 1.65
C VAL A 109 -9.25 -14.66 0.68
N GLU A 110 -8.74 -14.88 -0.53
CA GLU A 110 -9.43 -15.66 -1.57
C GLU A 110 -9.56 -17.15 -1.20
N ALA A 111 -8.54 -17.71 -0.55
CA ALA A 111 -8.61 -19.07 -0.02
C ALA A 111 -9.71 -19.22 1.05
N LEU A 112 -9.76 -18.30 2.03
CA LEU A 112 -10.79 -18.35 3.07
C LEU A 112 -12.19 -18.03 2.52
N GLU A 113 -12.30 -17.12 1.56
CA GLU A 113 -13.56 -16.82 0.87
C GLU A 113 -14.14 -18.08 0.20
N SER A 114 -13.28 -18.80 -0.52
CA SER A 114 -13.67 -20.04 -1.21
C SER A 114 -14.17 -21.10 -0.21
N LEU A 115 -13.41 -21.31 0.87
CA LEU A 115 -13.79 -22.24 1.94
C LEU A 115 -15.11 -21.86 2.61
N ILE A 116 -15.31 -20.58 2.96
CA ILE A 116 -16.57 -20.16 3.60
C ILE A 116 -17.77 -20.39 2.67
N ASN A 117 -17.63 -20.06 1.38
CA ASN A 117 -18.72 -20.25 0.41
C ASN A 117 -19.05 -21.73 0.18
N GLU A 118 -18.04 -22.61 0.16
CA GLU A 118 -18.21 -24.05 0.07
C GLU A 118 -18.99 -24.59 1.29
N TYR A 119 -18.53 -24.26 2.50
CA TYR A 119 -19.21 -24.68 3.73
C TYR A 119 -20.62 -24.08 3.86
N ALA A 120 -20.82 -22.84 3.40
CA ALA A 120 -22.12 -22.18 3.44
C ALA A 120 -23.18 -22.87 2.57
N THR A 121 -22.78 -23.60 1.54
CA THR A 121 -23.70 -24.33 0.65
C THR A 121 -24.37 -25.51 1.35
N GLY A 122 -23.69 -26.13 2.32
CA GLY A 122 -24.19 -27.28 3.08
C GLY A 122 -24.89 -26.93 4.39
N MET A 123 -25.11 -25.65 4.69
CA MET A 123 -25.71 -25.23 5.96
C MET A 123 -27.23 -25.42 6.01
N ASP A 124 -27.73 -25.59 7.23
CA ASP A 124 -29.17 -25.66 7.50
C ASP A 124 -29.90 -24.39 7.00
N PRO A 125 -30.96 -24.52 6.18
CA PRO A 125 -31.78 -23.41 5.72
C PRO A 125 -32.41 -22.55 6.84
N GLU A 126 -32.51 -23.07 8.07
CA GLU A 126 -32.99 -22.33 9.22
C GLU A 126 -31.98 -21.30 9.74
N LEU A 127 -30.70 -21.44 9.40
CA LEU A 127 -29.68 -20.48 9.80
C LEU A 127 -29.71 -19.23 8.93
N PRO A 128 -29.19 -18.10 9.45
CA PRO A 128 -29.04 -16.92 8.62
C PRO A 128 -28.10 -17.17 7.44
N LYS A 129 -28.36 -16.52 6.30
CA LYS A 129 -27.46 -16.60 5.16
C LYS A 129 -26.11 -15.95 5.49
N ILE A 130 -25.07 -16.34 4.78
CA ILE A 130 -23.76 -15.71 4.85
C ILE A 130 -23.52 -14.90 3.58
N GLN A 131 -22.99 -13.69 3.74
CA GLN A 131 -22.45 -12.90 2.64
C GLN A 131 -20.97 -12.61 2.92
N VAL A 132 -20.09 -13.24 2.15
CA VAL A 132 -18.64 -13.01 2.23
C VAL A 132 -18.24 -11.85 1.33
N LEU A 133 -17.40 -10.94 1.83
CA LEU A 133 -16.90 -9.77 1.09
C LEU A 133 -15.38 -9.62 1.32
N PRO A 134 -14.55 -9.78 0.28
CA PRO A 134 -13.11 -9.54 0.39
C PRO A 134 -12.80 -8.04 0.42
N LEU A 135 -11.73 -7.66 1.12
CA LEU A 135 -11.25 -6.28 1.22
C LEU A 135 -9.71 -6.22 1.28
N PHE A 136 -9.07 -5.97 0.14
CA PHE A 136 -7.62 -5.79 0.02
C PHE A 136 -7.28 -4.75 -1.06
N ALA A 137 -6.06 -4.21 -1.03
CA ALA A 137 -5.67 -3.00 -1.78
C ALA A 137 -5.89 -3.08 -3.30
N ALA A 138 -5.71 -4.24 -3.92
CA ALA A 138 -5.84 -4.42 -5.36
C ALA A 138 -7.27 -4.65 -5.86
N LEU A 139 -8.27 -4.67 -4.98
CA LEU A 139 -9.67 -4.73 -5.42
C LEU A 139 -10.09 -3.45 -6.14
N PRO A 140 -10.92 -3.54 -7.19
CA PRO A 140 -11.54 -2.36 -7.80
C PRO A 140 -12.34 -1.54 -6.77
N GLN A 141 -12.36 -0.21 -6.92
CA GLN A 141 -13.03 0.68 -5.96
C GLN A 141 -14.52 0.31 -5.77
N VAL A 142 -15.21 -0.05 -6.85
CA VAL A 142 -16.61 -0.50 -6.80
C VAL A 142 -16.76 -1.77 -5.94
N ALA A 143 -15.82 -2.70 -6.02
CA ALA A 143 -15.84 -3.91 -5.20
C ALA A 143 -15.55 -3.60 -3.73
N GLN A 144 -14.57 -2.72 -3.45
CA GLN A 144 -14.27 -2.26 -2.09
C GLN A 144 -15.49 -1.59 -1.45
N GLN A 145 -16.26 -0.81 -2.21
CA GLN A 145 -17.44 -0.11 -1.68
C GLN A 145 -18.56 -1.05 -1.21
N ARG A 146 -18.60 -2.30 -1.67
CA ARG A 146 -19.63 -3.28 -1.28
C ARG A 146 -19.61 -3.57 0.22
N VAL A 147 -18.47 -3.46 0.90
CA VAL A 147 -18.36 -3.72 2.34
C VAL A 147 -19.20 -2.75 3.18
N PHE A 148 -19.45 -1.53 2.67
CA PHE A 148 -20.24 -0.51 3.35
C PHE A 148 -21.74 -0.68 3.16
N LEU A 149 -22.17 -1.48 2.19
CA LEU A 149 -23.58 -1.71 1.95
C LEU A 149 -24.17 -2.58 3.08
N PRO A 150 -25.43 -2.34 3.47
CA PRO A 150 -26.12 -3.19 4.43
C PRO A 150 -26.33 -4.59 3.83
N ALA A 151 -26.21 -5.61 4.67
CA ALA A 151 -26.52 -6.97 4.26
C ALA A 151 -28.03 -7.15 4.02
N PRO A 152 -28.44 -8.06 3.11
CA PRO A 152 -29.83 -8.44 2.97
C PRO A 152 -30.44 -8.97 4.28
N HIS A 153 -31.77 -9.00 4.37
CA HIS A 153 -32.46 -9.48 5.56
C HIS A 153 -32.03 -10.91 5.94
N ARG A 154 -31.90 -11.18 7.24
CA ARG A 154 -31.48 -12.48 7.79
C ARG A 154 -30.15 -12.98 7.20
N THR A 155 -29.21 -12.07 6.96
CA THR A 155 -27.87 -12.39 6.43
C THR A 155 -26.79 -11.82 7.35
N ARG A 156 -25.76 -12.60 7.66
CA ARG A 156 -24.55 -12.14 8.34
C ARG A 156 -23.49 -11.78 7.31
N LYS A 157 -22.95 -10.57 7.40
CA LYS A 157 -21.84 -10.13 6.55
C LYS A 157 -20.52 -10.54 7.18
N ILE A 158 -19.64 -11.12 6.38
CA ILE A 158 -18.29 -11.56 6.76
C ILE A 158 -17.30 -10.83 5.87
N ILE A 159 -16.51 -9.94 6.46
CA ILE A 159 -15.55 -9.10 5.75
C ILE A 159 -14.17 -9.70 5.96
N LEU A 160 -13.55 -10.14 4.88
CA LEU A 160 -12.21 -10.72 4.89
C LEU A 160 -11.21 -9.65 4.45
N ALA A 161 -10.49 -9.06 5.40
CA ALA A 161 -9.70 -7.86 5.16
C ALA A 161 -8.21 -8.05 5.43
N THR A 162 -7.38 -7.33 4.69
CA THR A 162 -5.99 -7.05 5.12
C THR A 162 -5.97 -5.87 6.10
N ASN A 163 -4.78 -5.41 6.48
CA ASN A 163 -4.57 -4.21 7.29
C ASN A 163 -5.19 -2.91 6.70
N ILE A 164 -5.77 -2.94 5.50
CA ILE A 164 -6.57 -1.83 4.96
C ILE A 164 -7.77 -1.48 5.85
N ALA A 165 -8.35 -2.45 6.57
CA ALA A 165 -9.47 -2.24 7.47
C ALA A 165 -9.06 -1.77 8.88
N GLU A 166 -7.77 -1.75 9.20
CA GLU A 166 -7.29 -1.39 10.55
C GLU A 166 -7.45 0.11 10.81
N THR A 167 -6.98 0.94 9.88
CA THR A 167 -6.96 2.41 10.05
C THR A 167 -7.75 3.16 8.99
N SER A 168 -7.90 2.59 7.80
CA SER A 168 -8.34 3.36 6.62
C SER A 168 -9.85 3.30 6.39
N VAL A 169 -10.56 2.36 7.05
CA VAL A 169 -11.96 2.05 6.75
C VAL A 169 -12.70 1.57 8.01
N THR A 170 -13.76 2.26 8.42
CA THR A 170 -14.70 1.76 9.43
C THR A 170 -15.94 1.15 8.77
N VAL A 171 -16.17 -0.14 8.96
CA VAL A 171 -17.39 -0.80 8.44
C VAL A 171 -18.47 -0.85 9.53
N SER A 172 -19.64 -0.31 9.23
CA SER A 172 -20.79 -0.35 10.13
C SER A 172 -21.34 -1.78 10.27
N GLY A 173 -21.85 -2.10 11.47
CA GLY A 173 -22.48 -3.40 11.76
C GLY A 173 -21.54 -4.47 12.30
N VAL A 174 -20.21 -4.24 12.25
CA VAL A 174 -19.21 -5.16 12.81
C VAL A 174 -19.35 -5.23 14.33
N ARG A 175 -19.54 -6.45 14.85
CA ARG A 175 -19.59 -6.75 16.29
C ARG A 175 -18.52 -7.75 16.72
N TYR A 176 -18.01 -8.54 15.78
CA TYR A 176 -17.02 -9.58 16.06
C TYR A 176 -15.80 -9.37 15.18
N VAL A 177 -14.61 -9.35 15.79
CA VAL A 177 -13.35 -9.30 15.05
C VAL A 177 -12.61 -10.62 15.26
N VAL A 178 -12.09 -11.21 14.18
CA VAL A 178 -11.19 -12.36 14.20
C VAL A 178 -9.83 -11.87 13.73
N ASP A 179 -8.80 -12.05 14.55
CA ASP A 179 -7.45 -11.52 14.29
C ASP A 179 -6.43 -12.64 14.23
N CYS A 180 -5.76 -12.78 13.08
CA CYS A 180 -4.68 -13.75 12.91
C CYS A 180 -3.34 -13.31 13.53
N GLY A 181 -3.24 -12.06 13.99
CA GLY A 181 -2.04 -11.51 14.66
C GLY A 181 -0.88 -11.24 13.71
N LYS A 182 -1.10 -11.27 12.39
CA LYS A 182 -0.06 -11.12 11.37
C LYS A 182 -0.51 -10.20 10.24
N ALA A 183 0.42 -9.43 9.69
CA ALA A 183 0.22 -8.61 8.51
C ALA A 183 1.40 -8.70 7.55
N LYS A 184 1.16 -8.54 6.23
CA LYS A 184 2.24 -8.32 5.26
C LYS A 184 2.70 -6.87 5.35
N VAL A 185 3.95 -6.68 5.75
CA VAL A 185 4.56 -5.36 5.95
C VAL A 185 5.73 -5.18 5.00
N LYS A 186 5.74 -4.06 4.29
CA LYS A 186 6.86 -3.66 3.42
C LYS A 186 8.07 -3.30 4.29
N GLN A 187 9.20 -3.95 4.03
CA GLN A 187 10.48 -3.69 4.71
C GLN A 187 11.61 -3.61 3.69
N PHE A 188 12.32 -2.50 3.71
CA PHE A 188 13.54 -2.30 2.94
C PHE A 188 14.71 -3.01 3.61
N ARG A 189 15.44 -3.82 2.83
CA ARG A 189 16.65 -4.50 3.27
C ARG A 189 17.86 -3.73 2.76
N SER A 190 18.36 -2.79 3.55
CA SER A 190 19.44 -1.86 3.17
C SER A 190 20.72 -2.54 2.68
N ARG A 191 21.03 -3.77 3.14
CA ARG A 191 22.19 -4.53 2.65
C ARG A 191 22.01 -5.06 1.22
N LEU A 192 20.78 -5.38 0.84
CA LEU A 192 20.44 -5.92 -0.48
C LEU A 192 19.93 -4.84 -1.44
N GLY A 193 19.61 -3.64 -0.93
CA GLY A 193 19.08 -2.53 -1.74
C GLY A 193 17.67 -2.79 -2.29
N LEU A 194 16.90 -3.66 -1.64
CA LEU A 194 15.59 -4.09 -2.15
C LEU A 194 14.50 -4.06 -1.07
N ASP A 195 13.29 -3.73 -1.52
CA ASP A 195 12.07 -3.85 -0.74
C ASP A 195 11.63 -5.32 -0.69
N SER A 196 11.30 -5.80 0.50
CA SER A 196 10.71 -7.12 0.71
C SER A 196 9.36 -6.97 1.39
N LEU A 197 8.37 -7.71 0.92
CA LEU A 197 7.09 -7.83 1.60
C LEU A 197 7.14 -9.06 2.51
N LEU A 198 7.18 -8.84 3.82
CA LEU A 198 7.33 -9.92 4.80
C LEU A 198 6.08 -10.02 5.66
N VAL A 199 5.63 -11.26 5.91
CA VAL A 199 4.62 -11.51 6.93
C VAL A 199 5.27 -11.33 8.30
N LYS A 200 4.75 -10.40 9.09
CA LYS A 200 5.23 -10.10 10.44
C LYS A 200 4.07 -10.09 11.44
N PRO A 201 4.35 -10.34 12.72
CA PRO A 201 3.40 -10.05 13.79
C PRO A 201 2.95 -8.58 13.74
N ILE A 202 1.70 -8.33 14.12
CA ILE A 202 1.17 -6.97 14.28
C ILE A 202 1.63 -6.34 15.59
N SER A 203 1.47 -5.02 15.73
CA SER A 203 1.52 -4.37 17.06
C SER A 203 0.24 -4.61 17.84
N LYS A 204 0.26 -4.36 19.15
CA LYS A 204 -0.94 -4.44 19.99
C LYS A 204 -2.01 -3.45 19.51
N GLY A 205 -3.25 -3.92 19.45
CA GLY A 205 -4.42 -3.12 19.09
C GLY A 205 -5.59 -3.30 20.07
N PRO A 206 -6.42 -2.27 20.29
CA PRO A 206 -7.64 -2.36 21.11
C PRO A 206 -8.83 -2.96 20.32
N GLY A 207 -9.70 -3.77 20.95
CA GLY A 207 -10.96 -4.23 20.32
C GLY A 207 -11.47 -5.63 20.70
N GLN A 208 -12.76 -5.90 20.44
CA GLN A 208 -13.45 -7.18 20.72
C GLN A 208 -13.00 -8.20 19.70
N CYS A 209 -12.17 -9.12 20.17
CA CYS A 209 -11.31 -9.86 19.27
C CYS A 209 -11.20 -11.33 19.69
N TYR A 210 -11.54 -12.21 18.77
CA TYR A 210 -11.10 -13.59 18.77
C TYR A 210 -9.70 -13.61 18.17
N ARG A 211 -8.70 -13.67 19.04
CA ARG A 211 -7.28 -13.67 18.66
C ARG A 211 -6.85 -15.10 18.44
N LEU A 212 -6.38 -15.40 17.22
CA LEU A 212 -5.90 -16.72 16.82
C LEU A 212 -4.46 -16.99 17.30
N TYR A 213 -4.09 -16.41 18.44
CA TYR A 213 -2.78 -16.49 19.07
C TYR A 213 -2.96 -16.40 20.59
N THR A 214 -1.93 -16.83 21.32
CA THR A 214 -2.03 -16.93 22.78
C THR A 214 -1.96 -15.56 23.44
N GLU A 215 -2.47 -15.45 24.67
CA GLU A 215 -2.32 -14.23 25.47
C GLU A 215 -0.84 -13.88 25.72
N LYS A 216 0.00 -14.92 25.91
CA LYS A 216 1.45 -14.76 26.03
C LYS A 216 2.05 -14.10 24.78
N ASP A 217 1.66 -14.56 23.59
CA ASP A 217 2.16 -14.00 22.33
C ASP A 217 1.67 -12.55 22.16
N TYR A 218 0.42 -12.26 22.53
CA TYR A 218 -0.11 -10.90 22.52
C TYR A 218 0.71 -9.95 23.38
N LEU A 219 1.04 -10.36 24.61
CA LEU A 219 1.81 -9.54 25.55
C LEU A 219 3.23 -9.27 25.07
N ALA A 220 3.78 -10.16 24.24
CA ALA A 220 5.10 -10.03 23.62
C ALA A 220 5.11 -9.16 22.35
N LEU A 221 3.95 -8.76 21.81
CA LEU A 221 3.89 -7.85 20.66
C LEU A 221 4.35 -6.43 21.03
N ASP A 222 4.88 -5.72 20.04
CA ASP A 222 5.23 -4.31 20.18
C ASP A 222 3.96 -3.47 20.44
N GLU A 223 4.07 -2.43 21.27
CA GLU A 223 2.94 -1.53 21.57
C GLU A 223 2.54 -0.69 20.35
N VAL A 224 3.51 -0.31 19.51
CA VAL A 224 3.30 0.58 18.37
C VAL A 224 4.02 0.07 17.13
N ASN A 225 3.42 0.30 15.97
CA ASN A 225 4.03 -0.02 14.68
C ASN A 225 5.27 0.86 14.43
N THR A 226 6.33 0.26 13.89
CA THR A 226 7.52 1.01 13.46
C THR A 226 7.17 1.96 12.30
N PRO A 227 7.52 3.26 12.41
CA PRO A 227 7.28 4.24 11.35
C PRO A 227 7.84 3.83 9.99
N GLU A 228 7.13 4.14 8.91
CA GLU A 228 7.50 3.73 7.55
C GLU A 228 8.88 4.25 7.13
N ILE A 229 9.21 5.49 7.49
CA ILE A 229 10.51 6.12 7.17
C ILE A 229 11.72 5.35 7.72
N LEU A 230 11.53 4.51 8.74
CA LEU A 230 12.60 3.68 9.31
C LEU A 230 12.79 2.35 8.55
N ARG A 231 11.86 1.99 7.67
CA ARG A 231 11.77 0.65 7.06
C ARG A 231 11.43 0.67 5.56
N CYS A 232 11.47 1.81 4.88
CA CYS A 232 11.24 1.91 3.44
C CYS A 232 12.50 2.37 2.69
N ASP A 233 12.52 2.16 1.37
CA ASP A 233 13.47 2.87 0.49
C ASP A 233 13.19 4.38 0.55
N LEU A 234 14.25 5.17 0.73
CA LEU A 234 14.19 6.62 0.85
C LEU A 234 14.46 7.33 -0.48
N SER A 235 14.89 6.62 -1.52
CA SER A 235 15.34 7.21 -2.80
C SER A 235 14.31 8.14 -3.42
N GLN A 236 13.04 7.73 -3.48
CA GLN A 236 11.97 8.59 -4.00
C GLN A 236 11.72 9.82 -3.13
N ALA A 237 11.72 9.64 -1.80
CA ALA A 237 11.48 10.73 -0.86
C ALA A 237 12.60 11.76 -0.93
N LEU A 238 13.87 11.32 -0.99
CA LEU A 238 15.03 12.20 -1.08
C LEU A 238 15.10 12.92 -2.42
N LEU A 239 14.80 12.25 -3.53
CA LEU A 239 14.71 12.90 -4.84
C LEU A 239 13.67 14.03 -4.82
N ASN A 240 12.49 13.75 -4.26
CA ASN A 240 11.41 14.71 -4.11
C ASN A 240 11.75 15.86 -3.16
N MET A 241 12.56 15.62 -2.13
CA MET A 241 13.06 16.66 -1.22
C MET A 241 14.05 17.58 -1.94
N LYS A 242 15.02 17.00 -2.65
CA LYS A 242 16.00 17.73 -3.47
C LYS A 242 15.33 18.55 -4.57
N ALA A 243 14.36 17.99 -5.28
CA ALA A 243 13.57 18.70 -6.30
C ALA A 243 12.76 19.87 -5.74
N ARG A 244 12.48 19.88 -4.43
CA ARG A 244 11.79 20.97 -3.71
C ARG A 244 12.76 21.95 -3.04
N GLY A 245 14.07 21.84 -3.31
CA GLY A 245 15.10 22.73 -2.78
C GLY A 245 15.57 22.41 -1.36
N VAL A 246 15.40 21.17 -0.90
CA VAL A 246 15.99 20.72 0.37
C VAL A 246 17.38 20.16 0.11
N ASP A 247 18.40 20.99 0.30
CA ASP A 247 19.79 20.61 0.03
C ASP A 247 20.41 19.84 1.20
N ASP A 248 20.23 20.32 2.42
CA ASP A 248 20.71 19.64 3.63
C ASP A 248 19.71 18.59 4.12
N ILE A 249 19.81 17.40 3.54
CA ILE A 249 19.02 16.23 3.93
C ILE A 249 19.38 15.76 5.35
N MET A 250 20.64 15.89 5.76
CA MET A 250 21.13 15.36 7.03
C MET A 250 20.69 16.23 8.22
N GLY A 251 20.61 17.54 8.02
CA GLY A 251 20.05 18.50 8.97
C GLY A 251 18.54 18.67 8.89
N PHE A 252 17.86 18.05 7.92
CA PHE A 252 16.41 18.18 7.77
C PHE A 252 15.68 17.70 9.06
N PRO A 253 14.73 18.50 9.58
CA PRO A 253 14.00 18.16 10.80
C PRO A 253 12.91 17.12 10.50
N PHE A 254 13.27 15.84 10.49
CA PHE A 254 12.30 14.74 10.42
C PHE A 254 11.60 14.56 11.77
N LEU A 255 10.30 14.28 11.77
CA LEU A 255 9.55 13.88 12.97
C LEU A 255 10.16 12.61 13.59
N THR A 256 10.46 11.63 12.76
CA THR A 256 11.25 10.45 13.12
C THR A 256 12.42 10.37 12.16
N ARG A 257 13.64 10.51 12.68
CA ARG A 257 14.85 10.54 11.86
C ARG A 257 15.17 9.14 11.32
N PRO A 258 15.32 8.96 9.99
CA PRO A 258 15.77 7.69 9.43
C PRO A 258 17.23 7.37 9.81
N PRO A 259 17.63 6.08 9.76
CA PRO A 259 19.02 5.70 9.94
C PRO A 259 19.92 6.40 8.93
N ARG A 260 21.07 6.90 9.40
CA ARG A 260 22.05 7.60 8.56
C ARG A 260 22.49 6.76 7.35
N GLU A 261 22.74 5.47 7.57
CA GLU A 261 23.12 4.54 6.50
C GLU A 261 22.05 4.46 5.39
N SER A 262 20.76 4.50 5.74
CA SER A 262 19.67 4.48 4.75
C SER A 262 19.61 5.76 3.93
N LEU A 263 19.88 6.92 4.54
CA LEU A 263 19.98 8.20 3.83
C LEU A 263 21.16 8.20 2.86
N GLU A 264 22.33 7.79 3.32
CA GLU A 264 23.56 7.74 2.51
C GLU A 264 23.38 6.79 1.31
N LYS A 265 22.81 5.60 1.53
CA LYS A 265 22.53 4.65 0.44
C LYS A 265 21.56 5.20 -0.61
N ALA A 266 20.48 5.85 -0.17
CA ALA A 266 19.52 6.46 -1.09
C ALA A 266 20.18 7.59 -1.91
N LEU A 267 21.03 8.43 -1.30
CA LEU A 267 21.79 9.46 -2.02
C LEU A 267 22.78 8.86 -3.02
N LEU A 268 23.52 7.83 -2.64
CA LEU A 268 24.44 7.12 -3.54
C LEU A 268 23.69 6.46 -4.71
N GLN A 269 22.50 5.89 -4.46
CA GLN A 269 21.66 5.34 -5.51
C GLN A 269 21.20 6.43 -6.48
N LEU A 270 20.76 7.59 -6.00
CA LEU A 270 20.37 8.71 -6.84
C LEU A 270 21.55 9.28 -7.65
N LEU A 271 22.75 9.33 -7.07
CA LEU A 271 23.98 9.68 -7.79
C LEU A 271 24.27 8.67 -8.91
N SER A 272 24.13 7.36 -8.65
CA SER A 272 24.43 6.31 -9.64
C SER A 272 23.52 6.30 -10.87
N ILE A 273 22.34 6.93 -10.79
CA ILE A 273 21.39 7.06 -11.90
C ILE A 273 21.40 8.48 -12.52
N ASP A 274 22.45 9.27 -12.24
CA ASP A 274 22.61 10.66 -12.67
C ASP A 274 21.49 11.60 -12.18
N ALA A 275 20.72 11.24 -11.15
CA ALA A 275 19.69 12.10 -10.61
C ALA A 275 20.26 13.20 -9.69
N LEU A 276 21.47 12.95 -9.15
CA LEU A 276 22.26 13.93 -8.41
C LEU A 276 23.62 14.13 -9.10
N GLU A 277 24.19 15.30 -8.92
CA GLU A 277 25.58 15.60 -9.28
C GLU A 277 26.55 15.18 -8.16
N GLU A 278 27.85 15.12 -8.45
CA GLU A 278 28.89 14.82 -7.44
C GLU A 278 28.91 15.82 -6.28
N THR A 279 28.41 17.04 -6.52
CA THR A 279 28.22 18.09 -5.50
C THR A 279 27.08 17.75 -4.51
N GLY A 280 26.29 16.73 -4.79
CA GLY A 280 25.07 16.36 -4.05
C GLY A 280 23.85 17.21 -4.42
N GLN A 281 23.96 18.09 -5.42
CA GLN A 281 22.84 18.86 -5.96
C GLN A 281 22.01 18.04 -6.94
N ILE A 282 20.74 18.42 -7.12
CA ILE A 282 19.87 17.74 -8.08
C ILE A 282 20.24 18.12 -9.51
N SER A 283 20.38 17.11 -10.37
CA SER A 283 20.68 17.32 -11.80
C SER A 283 19.42 17.68 -12.59
N SER A 284 19.59 18.10 -13.85
CA SER A 284 18.47 18.27 -14.80
C SER A 284 17.69 16.98 -15.02
N VAL A 285 18.40 15.83 -15.08
CA VAL A 285 17.80 14.49 -15.16
C VAL A 285 16.99 14.19 -13.90
N GLY A 286 17.54 14.46 -12.71
CA GLY A 286 16.84 14.29 -11.44
C GLY A 286 15.55 15.10 -11.36
N LEU A 287 15.55 16.34 -11.83
CA LEU A 287 14.35 17.19 -11.92
C LEU A 287 13.28 16.63 -12.86
N GLN A 288 13.69 15.97 -13.95
CA GLN A 288 12.75 15.29 -14.85
C GLN A 288 12.19 14.01 -14.20
N ILE A 289 13.04 13.18 -13.58
CA ILE A 289 12.61 11.96 -12.88
C ILE A 289 11.62 12.30 -11.77
N ALA A 290 11.85 13.37 -11.00
CA ALA A 290 10.98 13.79 -9.90
C ALA A 290 9.55 14.16 -10.33
N LYS A 291 9.31 14.43 -11.61
CA LYS A 291 7.98 14.71 -12.17
C LYS A 291 7.21 13.43 -12.54
N LEU A 292 7.91 12.30 -12.64
CA LEU A 292 7.32 11.02 -13.02
C LEU A 292 6.70 10.33 -11.80
N PRO A 293 5.52 9.70 -11.92
CA PRO A 293 4.90 8.92 -10.85
C PRO A 293 5.52 7.50 -10.76
N LEU A 294 6.84 7.41 -10.84
CA LEU A 294 7.62 6.18 -10.88
C LEU A 294 8.72 6.23 -9.82
N THR A 295 9.27 5.07 -9.46
CA THR A 295 10.50 5.02 -8.67
C THR A 295 11.66 5.64 -9.46
N PRO A 296 12.72 6.15 -8.80
CA PRO A 296 13.77 6.88 -9.50
C PRO A 296 14.45 6.06 -10.59
N THR A 297 14.68 4.77 -10.33
CA THR A 297 15.28 3.83 -11.29
C THR A 297 14.39 3.64 -12.53
N LEU A 298 13.09 3.41 -12.35
CA LEU A 298 12.17 3.25 -13.50
C LEU A 298 12.00 4.56 -14.27
N GLY A 299 11.97 5.69 -13.56
CA GLY A 299 11.96 7.01 -14.20
C GLY A 299 13.22 7.27 -15.04
N ARG A 300 14.40 6.85 -14.56
CA ARG A 300 15.65 6.96 -15.32
C ARG A 300 15.62 6.12 -16.60
N VAL A 301 15.12 4.88 -16.51
CA VAL A 301 14.96 3.98 -17.67
C VAL A 301 14.00 4.59 -18.69
N LEU A 302 12.87 5.14 -18.25
CA LEU A 302 11.90 5.78 -19.14
C LEU A 302 12.49 7.01 -19.85
N LEU A 303 13.23 7.85 -19.13
CA LEU A 303 13.90 9.01 -19.73
C LEU A 303 14.97 8.58 -20.74
N ALA A 304 15.78 7.57 -20.41
CA ALA A 304 16.78 7.03 -21.34
C ALA A 304 16.11 6.49 -22.62
N ALA A 305 15.02 5.74 -22.48
CA ALA A 305 14.28 5.19 -23.62
C ALA A 305 13.76 6.29 -24.58
N SER A 306 13.40 7.47 -24.05
CA SER A 306 12.99 8.61 -24.88
C SER A 306 14.11 9.14 -25.80
N GLU A 307 15.37 8.81 -25.52
CA GLU A 307 16.52 9.20 -26.36
C GLU A 307 16.73 8.23 -27.54
N PHE A 308 16.20 7.01 -27.48
CA PHE A 308 16.34 5.97 -28.51
C PHE A 308 15.14 5.90 -29.49
N GLY A 309 14.24 6.88 -29.42
CA GLY A 309 13.10 7.04 -30.33
C GLY A 309 11.78 6.46 -29.83
N SER A 310 10.70 6.79 -30.53
CA SER A 310 9.32 6.52 -30.10
C SER A 310 8.98 5.04 -29.97
N SER A 311 9.52 4.18 -30.86
CA SER A 311 9.28 2.74 -30.81
C SER A 311 9.83 2.12 -29.51
N CYS A 312 11.08 2.44 -29.16
CA CYS A 312 11.70 1.94 -27.92
C CYS A 312 10.98 2.50 -26.68
N LEU A 313 10.59 3.78 -26.72
CA LEU A 313 9.84 4.40 -25.65
C LEU A 313 8.51 3.67 -25.37
N LEU A 314 7.73 3.35 -26.41
CA LEU A 314 6.46 2.63 -26.26
C LEU A 314 6.67 1.23 -25.66
N ASP A 315 7.66 0.48 -26.15
CA ASP A 315 7.98 -0.84 -25.59
C ASP A 315 8.39 -0.77 -24.12
N VAL A 316 9.19 0.24 -23.74
CA VAL A 316 9.60 0.44 -22.35
C VAL A 316 8.42 0.88 -21.47
N ILE A 317 7.49 1.69 -21.98
CA ILE A 317 6.26 2.06 -21.26
C ILE A 317 5.43 0.81 -20.94
N ASP A 318 5.32 -0.14 -21.88
CA ASP A 318 4.59 -1.39 -21.67
C ASP A 318 5.21 -2.24 -20.56
N ILE A 319 6.54 -2.37 -20.58
CA ILE A 319 7.30 -3.11 -19.56
C ILE A 319 7.17 -2.43 -18.20
N ILE A 320 7.38 -1.11 -18.10
CA ILE A 320 7.26 -0.36 -16.84
C ILE A 320 5.83 -0.43 -16.29
N SER A 321 4.82 -0.40 -17.17
CA SER A 321 3.43 -0.54 -16.77
C SER A 321 3.16 -1.90 -16.11
N CYS A 322 3.77 -2.98 -16.63
CA CYS A 322 3.74 -4.31 -16.01
C CYS A 322 4.46 -4.34 -14.65
N LEU A 323 5.68 -3.80 -14.58
CA LEU A 323 6.47 -3.80 -13.34
C LEU A 323 5.82 -2.98 -12.22
N SER A 324 4.95 -2.04 -12.58
CA SER A 324 4.26 -1.19 -11.62
C SER A 324 3.00 -1.84 -11.03
N VAL A 325 2.41 -2.84 -11.70
CA VAL A 325 1.20 -3.54 -11.23
C VAL A 325 1.57 -4.81 -10.47
N GLU A 326 0.57 -5.49 -9.90
CA GLU A 326 0.76 -6.85 -9.42
C GLU A 326 1.15 -7.80 -10.56
N ASN A 327 1.72 -8.95 -10.21
CA ASN A 327 2.17 -9.93 -11.19
C ASN A 327 1.08 -10.23 -12.24
N ILE A 328 1.40 -10.00 -13.52
CA ILE A 328 0.47 -10.24 -14.63
C ILE A 328 0.28 -11.74 -14.86
N PHE A 329 1.24 -12.56 -14.47
CA PHE A 329 1.13 -14.02 -14.56
C PHE A 329 0.49 -14.56 -13.30
N LEU A 330 -0.54 -15.40 -13.46
CA LEU A 330 -1.19 -16.05 -12.32
C LEU A 330 -0.18 -16.96 -11.61
N ASN A 331 -0.15 -16.86 -10.27
CA ASN A 331 0.67 -17.70 -9.40
C ASN A 331 0.21 -19.16 -9.53
N VAL A 332 1.17 -20.06 -9.73
CA VAL A 332 0.95 -21.50 -9.88
C VAL A 332 1.64 -22.22 -8.72
N THR A 333 0.84 -22.81 -7.85
CA THR A 333 1.31 -23.42 -6.60
C THR A 333 1.58 -24.91 -6.70
N SER A 334 0.99 -25.61 -7.68
CA SER A 334 1.24 -27.03 -7.96
C SER A 334 2.09 -27.22 -9.21
N GLU A 335 2.88 -28.30 -9.24
CA GLU A 335 3.70 -28.65 -10.41
C GLU A 335 2.85 -28.87 -11.67
N GLU A 336 1.69 -29.51 -11.54
CA GLU A 336 0.75 -29.68 -12.66
C GLU A 336 0.29 -28.33 -13.26
N LYS A 337 -0.03 -27.35 -12.41
CA LYS A 337 -0.41 -26.01 -12.88
C LYS A 337 0.76 -25.23 -13.48
N LYS A 338 1.99 -25.50 -13.03
CA LYS A 338 3.20 -24.91 -13.64
C LYS A 338 3.37 -25.40 -15.07
N GLU A 339 3.28 -26.71 -15.29
CA GLU A 339 3.39 -27.29 -16.63
C GLU A 339 2.27 -26.77 -17.56
N GLN A 340 1.04 -26.69 -17.06
CA GLN A 340 -0.07 -26.07 -17.79
C GLN A 340 0.22 -24.61 -18.15
N ALA A 341 0.81 -23.83 -17.24
CA ALA A 341 1.19 -22.45 -17.49
C ALA A 341 2.32 -22.29 -18.50
N GLU A 342 3.31 -23.18 -18.48
CA GLU A 342 4.39 -23.18 -19.47
C GLU A 342 3.86 -23.47 -20.87
N VAL A 343 2.96 -24.45 -21.00
CA VAL A 343 2.30 -24.76 -22.28
C VAL A 343 1.41 -23.60 -22.73
N ALA A 344 0.62 -23.04 -21.83
CA ALA A 344 -0.32 -21.95 -22.11
C ALA A 344 0.36 -20.62 -22.48
N ARG A 345 1.62 -20.41 -22.11
CA ARG A 345 2.38 -19.17 -22.34
C ARG A 345 3.53 -19.35 -23.34
N ARG A 346 3.59 -20.50 -24.02
CA ARG A 346 4.72 -20.88 -24.89
C ARG A 346 4.94 -19.92 -26.06
N ASP A 347 3.87 -19.38 -26.63
CA ASP A 347 3.89 -18.39 -27.71
C ASP A 347 4.26 -16.97 -27.23
N LEU A 348 4.01 -16.67 -25.96
CA LEU A 348 4.37 -15.40 -25.31
C LEU A 348 5.84 -15.35 -24.90
N PHE A 349 6.44 -16.51 -24.59
CA PHE A 349 7.81 -16.63 -24.13
C PHE A 349 8.83 -16.00 -25.10
N ARG A 350 9.79 -15.26 -24.53
CA ARG A 350 10.92 -14.67 -25.25
C ARG A 350 12.21 -15.10 -24.57
N ARG A 351 13.14 -15.67 -25.36
CA ARG A 351 14.40 -16.24 -24.86
C ARG A 351 15.36 -15.16 -24.36
N GLU A 352 15.16 -13.93 -24.82
CA GLU A 352 15.91 -12.74 -24.45
C GLU A 352 15.65 -12.31 -23.00
N GLY A 353 14.54 -12.75 -22.39
CA GLY A 353 14.30 -12.61 -20.96
C GLY A 353 12.86 -12.25 -20.57
N ASP A 354 12.64 -12.13 -19.27
CA ASP A 354 11.32 -11.94 -18.66
C ASP A 354 10.68 -10.61 -19.09
N HIS A 355 11.46 -9.53 -19.19
CA HIS A 355 10.93 -8.23 -19.61
C HIS A 355 10.38 -8.26 -21.05
N LEU A 356 11.04 -8.97 -21.98
CA LEU A 356 10.53 -9.13 -23.34
C LEU A 356 9.33 -10.08 -23.40
N THR A 357 9.29 -11.07 -22.50
CA THR A 357 8.10 -11.92 -22.32
C THR A 357 6.91 -11.11 -21.81
N MET A 358 7.12 -10.18 -20.86
CA MET A 358 6.10 -9.24 -20.40
C MET A 358 5.62 -8.35 -21.55
N LEU A 359 6.54 -7.74 -22.31
CA LEU A 359 6.20 -6.92 -23.48
C LEU A 359 5.32 -7.68 -24.48
N SER A 360 5.77 -8.88 -24.87
CA SER A 360 5.04 -9.79 -25.76
C SER A 360 3.62 -10.08 -25.24
N THR A 361 3.49 -10.34 -23.93
CA THR A 361 2.20 -10.59 -23.27
C THR A 361 1.28 -9.37 -23.35
N VAL A 362 1.80 -8.17 -23.12
CA VAL A 362 1.03 -6.92 -23.19
C VAL A 362 0.54 -6.65 -24.59
N GLN A 363 1.43 -6.75 -25.58
CA GLN A 363 1.10 -6.51 -26.98
C GLN A 363 0.07 -7.52 -27.49
N ALA A 364 0.21 -8.81 -27.14
CA ALA A 364 -0.76 -9.85 -27.50
C ALA A 364 -2.13 -9.61 -26.85
N TYR A 365 -2.17 -9.25 -25.56
CA TYR A 365 -3.40 -8.90 -24.87
C TYR A 365 -4.08 -7.65 -25.46
N ALA A 366 -3.31 -6.62 -25.81
CA ALA A 366 -3.83 -5.40 -26.40
C ALA A 366 -4.39 -5.63 -27.81
N ALA A 367 -3.75 -6.49 -28.60
CA ALA A 367 -4.18 -6.88 -29.94
C ALA A 367 -5.46 -7.74 -29.94
N GLU A 368 -5.76 -8.42 -28.83
CA GLU A 368 -7.00 -9.17 -28.68
C GLU A 368 -8.21 -8.20 -28.58
N ASN A 369 -9.11 -8.30 -29.54
CA ASN A 369 -10.26 -7.41 -29.69
C ASN A 369 -11.61 -8.11 -29.51
N THR A 370 -11.64 -9.45 -29.39
CA THR A 370 -12.88 -10.22 -29.27
C THR A 370 -13.25 -10.43 -27.80
N ASP A 371 -12.41 -11.16 -27.07
CA ASP A 371 -12.61 -11.44 -25.66
C ASP A 371 -11.28 -11.53 -24.92
N ARG A 372 -10.85 -10.39 -24.37
CA ARG A 372 -9.64 -10.27 -23.56
C ARG A 372 -9.71 -11.04 -22.24
N LYS A 373 -10.91 -11.36 -21.75
CA LYS A 373 -11.06 -12.14 -20.51
C LYS A 373 -10.80 -13.61 -20.81
N ALA A 374 -11.46 -14.15 -21.83
CA ALA A 374 -11.22 -15.52 -22.28
C ALA A 374 -9.77 -15.72 -22.76
N TRP A 375 -9.17 -14.74 -23.42
CA TRP A 375 -7.75 -14.78 -23.77
C TRP A 375 -6.85 -14.88 -22.53
N ALA A 376 -7.10 -14.05 -21.51
CA ALA A 376 -6.31 -14.06 -20.28
C ALA A 376 -6.42 -15.38 -19.52
N GLU A 377 -7.64 -15.94 -19.44
CA GLU A 377 -7.89 -17.26 -18.84
C GLU A 377 -7.12 -18.37 -19.57
N ARG A 378 -7.12 -18.37 -20.92
CA ARG A 378 -6.38 -19.36 -21.72
C ARG A 378 -4.87 -19.33 -21.50
N HIS A 379 -4.28 -18.15 -21.32
CA HIS A 379 -2.83 -17.98 -21.13
C HIS A 379 -2.42 -17.97 -19.64
N LEU A 380 -3.37 -18.22 -18.73
CA LEU A 380 -3.18 -18.09 -17.28
C LEU A 380 -2.60 -16.73 -16.88
N VAL A 381 -3.08 -15.66 -17.52
CA VAL A 381 -2.72 -14.26 -17.25
C VAL A 381 -3.85 -13.61 -16.44
N SER A 382 -3.49 -12.72 -15.52
CA SER A 382 -4.45 -11.98 -14.72
C SER A 382 -5.12 -10.89 -15.55
N HIS A 383 -6.39 -11.10 -15.93
CA HIS A 383 -7.17 -10.09 -16.64
C HIS A 383 -7.25 -8.76 -15.87
N ARG A 384 -7.36 -8.82 -14.53
CA ARG A 384 -7.38 -7.63 -13.65
C ARG A 384 -6.07 -6.85 -13.71
N ALA A 385 -4.94 -7.55 -13.63
CA ALA A 385 -3.63 -6.90 -13.70
C ALA A 385 -3.45 -6.26 -15.08
N MET A 386 -3.82 -6.96 -16.16
CA MET A 386 -3.74 -6.43 -17.53
C MET A 386 -4.64 -5.20 -17.75
N GLN A 387 -5.86 -5.17 -17.20
CA GLN A 387 -6.69 -3.96 -17.22
C GLN A 387 -5.98 -2.77 -16.54
N SER A 388 -5.28 -3.02 -15.43
CA SER A 388 -4.51 -1.99 -14.74
C SER A 388 -3.31 -1.51 -15.56
N VAL A 389 -2.65 -2.40 -16.31
CA VAL A 389 -1.58 -2.05 -17.26
C VAL A 389 -2.12 -1.15 -18.37
N MET A 390 -3.24 -1.51 -18.99
CA MET A 390 -3.86 -0.75 -20.08
C MET A 390 -4.28 0.68 -19.68
N VAL A 391 -4.62 0.90 -18.41
CA VAL A 391 -4.94 2.24 -17.88
C VAL A 391 -3.67 3.09 -17.66
N ARG A 392 -2.54 2.44 -17.34
CA ARG A 392 -1.29 3.14 -17.01
C ARG A 392 -0.48 3.54 -18.23
N GLN A 393 -0.49 2.77 -19.31
CA GLN A 393 0.27 3.10 -20.52
C GLN A 393 -0.05 4.51 -21.02
N PRO A 394 -1.33 4.91 -21.26
CA PRO A 394 -1.63 6.25 -21.79
C PRO A 394 -1.26 7.37 -20.81
N CYS A 395 -1.35 7.09 -19.51
CA CYS A 395 -0.96 8.04 -18.46
C CYS A 395 0.55 8.30 -18.49
N LEU A 396 1.37 7.23 -18.53
CA LEU A 396 2.82 7.36 -18.63
C LEU A 396 3.25 8.02 -19.93
N THR A 397 2.65 7.64 -21.06
CA THR A 397 2.88 8.30 -22.36
C THR A 397 2.60 9.79 -22.28
N SER A 398 1.44 10.19 -21.75
CA SER A 398 1.08 11.61 -21.63
C SER A 398 2.04 12.39 -20.73
N ILE A 399 2.46 11.80 -19.60
CA ILE A 399 3.38 12.45 -18.67
C ILE A 399 4.77 12.57 -19.29
N ILE A 400 5.30 11.55 -19.96
CA ILE A 400 6.63 11.63 -20.57
C ILE A 400 6.69 12.66 -21.69
N HIS A 401 5.65 12.77 -22.53
CA HIS A 401 5.54 13.84 -23.53
C HIS A 401 5.52 15.23 -22.89
N ALA A 402 4.84 15.40 -21.75
CA ALA A 402 4.82 16.67 -21.04
C ALA A 402 6.16 17.01 -20.36
N VAL A 403 6.90 16.00 -19.88
CA VAL A 403 8.20 16.17 -19.23
C VAL A 403 9.33 16.40 -20.25
N ASN A 404 9.23 15.81 -21.44
CA ASN A 404 10.23 15.89 -22.50
C ASN A 404 9.63 16.19 -23.90
N PRO A 405 9.08 17.40 -24.11
CA PRO A 405 8.33 17.74 -25.33
C PRO A 405 9.19 17.86 -26.60
N LEU A 406 10.52 17.90 -26.48
CA LEU A 406 11.44 18.09 -27.60
C LEU A 406 11.92 16.80 -28.26
N ARG A 407 11.62 15.63 -27.68
CA ARG A 407 12.21 14.34 -28.09
C ARG A 407 11.20 13.19 -28.21
N ALA A 408 9.90 13.47 -28.11
CA ALA A 408 8.86 12.47 -28.03
C ALA A 408 7.91 12.52 -29.23
#